data_AF-A0A9R1RZL5-F1
#
_entry.id   AF-A0A9R1RZL5-F1
#
_cell.length_a   1.000
_cell.length_b   1.000
_cell.length_c   1.000
_cell.angle_alpha   90.00
_cell.angle_beta   90.00
_cell.angle_gamma   90.00
#
_symmetry.space_group_name_H-M   'P 1'
#
loop_
_entity.id
_entity.type
_entity.pdbx_description
1 polymer ?
#
loop_
_entity_poly.entity_id
_entity_poly.type
_entity_poly.pdbx_seq_one_letter_code
_entity_poly.pdbx_strand_id
1 'polypeptide(L)'
;MKPVGWYVHGQVWQFRDGLRCAEVYDTRDPVQNLAVAGAMACFVPQGAGVKTLSWNGGTPKVLNPSKSVRSMALVHGKLFCGCNDGSIQEIDLASGTLGVIQSGNKRILGKSNPVYSLQVHDGLLYTGSTPLDGASVKVLAT
;
A
#
# COMPACT_ATOMS: atom_id res chain seq x y z
N MET A 1 -0.61 -17.01 -29.30
CA MET A 1 -1.86 -17.02 -28.52
C MET A 1 -1.45 -17.10 -27.04
N LYS A 2 -1.58 -16.02 -26.25
CA LYS A 2 -1.27 -16.07 -24.81
C LYS A 2 -2.52 -16.57 -24.05
N PRO A 3 -2.38 -17.42 -23.01
CA PRO A 3 -3.54 -17.99 -22.33
C PRO A 3 -4.31 -16.90 -21.58
N VAL A 4 -5.64 -16.96 -21.69
CA VAL A 4 -6.57 -16.13 -20.91
C VAL A 4 -6.52 -16.65 -19.47
N GLY A 5 -5.89 -15.88 -18.59
CA GLY A 5 -5.75 -16.21 -17.18
C GLY A 5 -5.38 -14.97 -16.39
N TRP A 6 -6.41 -14.22 -15.96
CA TRP A 6 -6.43 -13.26 -14.85
C TRP A 6 -5.09 -12.66 -14.43
N TYR A 7 -4.65 -11.61 -15.14
CA TYR A 7 -3.66 -10.67 -14.62
C TYR A 7 -4.40 -9.41 -14.21
N VAL A 8 -4.07 -8.90 -13.02
CA VAL A 8 -4.53 -7.59 -12.59
C VAL A 8 -3.65 -6.56 -13.30
N HIS A 9 -4.30 -5.56 -13.92
CA HIS A 9 -3.62 -4.58 -14.75
C HIS A 9 -3.40 -3.27 -13.97
N GLY A 10 -2.15 -2.96 -13.64
CA GLY A 10 -1.77 -1.59 -13.35
C GLY A 10 -1.69 -0.81 -14.65
N GLN A 11 -2.33 0.36 -14.73
CA GLN A 11 -2.34 1.19 -15.94
C GLN A 11 -1.84 2.59 -15.61
N VAL A 12 -1.00 3.13 -16.49
CA VAL A 12 -0.56 4.52 -16.45
C VAL A 12 -1.27 5.27 -17.55
N TRP A 13 -1.96 6.35 -17.19
CA TRP A 13 -2.69 7.20 -18.12
C TRP A 13 -2.03 8.58 -18.18
N GLN A 14 -1.88 9.13 -19.39
CA GLN A 14 -1.33 10.47 -19.60
C GLN A 14 -2.40 11.39 -20.20
N PHE A 15 -2.32 12.69 -19.85
CA PHE A 15 -3.28 13.71 -20.29
C PHE A 15 -2.75 14.65 -21.40
N ARG A 16 -1.45 14.60 -21.72
CA ARG A 16 -0.75 15.61 -22.54
C ARG A 16 -1.38 15.86 -23.92
N ASP A 17 -2.01 14.84 -24.53
CA ASP A 17 -2.62 14.91 -25.87
C ASP A 17 -4.00 14.22 -25.87
N GLY A 18 -4.76 14.39 -24.80
CA GLY A 18 -5.94 13.57 -24.49
C GLY A 18 -5.61 12.38 -23.61
N LEU A 19 -6.64 11.78 -23.03
CA LEU A 19 -6.51 10.66 -22.09
C LEU A 19 -6.15 9.38 -22.86
N ARG A 20 -4.88 8.96 -22.75
CA ARG A 20 -4.39 7.71 -23.36
C ARG A 20 -3.63 6.86 -22.35
N CYS A 21 -3.79 5.54 -22.47
CA CYS A 21 -3.00 4.57 -21.72
C CYS A 21 -1.57 4.58 -22.27
N ALA A 22 -0.61 4.99 -21.44
CA ALA A 22 0.81 5.03 -21.79
C ALA A 22 1.49 3.67 -21.54
N GLU A 23 1.18 3.04 -20.41
CA GLU A 23 1.85 1.81 -19.97
C GLU A 23 0.86 0.87 -19.27
N VAL A 24 1.09 -0.44 -19.39
CA VAL A 24 0.34 -1.49 -18.70
C VAL A 24 1.32 -2.44 -18.02
N TYR A 25 1.05 -2.75 -16.76
CA TYR A 25 1.83 -3.66 -15.94
C TYR A 25 0.96 -4.80 -15.44
N ASP A 26 1.40 -6.03 -15.70
CA ASP A 26 0.72 -7.23 -15.24
C ASP A 26 1.14 -7.56 -13.81
N THR A 27 0.17 -7.62 -12.90
CA THR A 27 0.37 -8.14 -11.55
C THR A 27 -0.37 -9.47 -11.41
N ARG A 28 0.27 -10.42 -10.71
CA ARG A 28 -0.34 -11.73 -10.45
C ARG A 28 -1.49 -11.67 -9.45
N ASP A 29 -1.49 -10.65 -8.58
CA ASP A 29 -2.46 -10.51 -7.49
C ASP A 29 -3.25 -9.20 -7.64
N PRO A 30 -4.50 -9.14 -7.17
CA PRO A 30 -5.26 -7.89 -7.07
C PRO A 30 -4.51 -6.82 -6.30
N VAL A 31 -4.50 -5.61 -6.86
CA VAL A 31 -3.89 -4.42 -6.26
C VAL A 31 -4.96 -3.70 -5.45
N GLN A 32 -4.81 -3.67 -4.12
CA GLN A 32 -5.76 -3.04 -3.21
C GLN A 32 -5.50 -1.53 -3.04
N ASN A 33 -4.24 -1.13 -3.19
CA ASN A 33 -3.81 0.25 -3.03
C ASN A 33 -2.52 0.50 -3.81
N LEU A 34 -2.34 1.72 -4.30
CA LEU A 34 -1.19 2.14 -5.12
C LEU A 34 -0.71 3.51 -4.64
N ALA A 35 0.60 3.70 -4.58
CA ALA A 35 1.24 4.98 -4.41
C ALA A 35 2.35 5.14 -5.45
N VAL A 36 2.56 6.36 -5.91
CA VAL A 36 3.61 6.71 -6.88
C VAL A 36 4.63 7.61 -6.20
N ALA A 37 5.89 7.18 -6.17
CA ALA A 37 6.99 7.89 -5.50
C ALA A 37 8.12 8.15 -6.49
N GLY A 38 8.28 9.39 -6.96
CA GLY A 38 9.34 9.71 -7.92
C GLY A 38 9.26 8.83 -9.17
N ALA A 39 10.30 8.03 -9.44
CA ALA A 39 10.40 7.13 -10.59
C ALA A 39 9.97 5.67 -10.32
N MET A 40 9.09 5.45 -9.34
CA MET A 40 8.60 4.11 -8.98
C MET A 40 7.14 4.11 -8.53
N ALA A 41 6.51 2.97 -8.71
CA ALA A 41 5.20 2.63 -8.16
C ALA A 41 5.37 1.65 -6.98
N CYS A 42 4.56 1.84 -5.94
CA CYS A 42 4.43 0.95 -4.80
C CYS A 42 2.98 0.47 -4.72
N PHE A 43 2.75 -0.83 -4.62
CA PHE A 43 1.39 -1.38 -4.62
C PHE A 43 1.22 -2.47 -3.58
N VAL A 44 0.01 -2.53 -3.03
CA VAL A 44 -0.41 -3.55 -2.07
C VAL A 44 -1.09 -4.69 -2.82
N PRO A 45 -0.44 -5.84 -3.02
CA PRO A 45 -1.13 -7.03 -3.51
C PRO A 45 -2.08 -7.59 -2.44
N GLN A 46 -3.01 -8.45 -2.84
CA GLN A 46 -3.69 -9.36 -1.92
C GLN A 46 -2.67 -10.39 -1.39
N GLY A 47 -1.85 -10.00 -0.41
CA GLY A 47 -0.75 -10.82 0.08
C GLY A 47 0.19 -10.11 1.07
N ALA A 48 1.44 -10.54 1.06
CA ALA A 48 2.48 -10.05 1.96
C ALA A 48 3.25 -8.86 1.38
N GLY A 49 3.52 -7.87 2.23
CA GLY A 49 4.35 -6.72 1.96
C GLY A 49 3.78 -5.74 0.94
N VAL A 50 4.62 -4.79 0.56
CA VAL A 50 4.40 -3.81 -0.50
C VAL A 50 5.31 -4.17 -1.66
N LYS A 51 4.75 -4.34 -2.85
CA LYS A 51 5.54 -4.58 -4.05
C LYS A 51 5.96 -3.25 -4.67
N THR A 52 7.18 -3.19 -5.21
CA THR A 52 7.68 -2.02 -5.90
C THR A 52 8.05 -2.32 -7.34
N LEU A 53 7.87 -1.33 -8.21
CA LEU A 53 8.21 -1.35 -9.61
C LEU A 53 8.89 -0.04 -9.97
N SER A 54 10.10 -0.10 -10.52
CA SER A 54 10.86 1.09 -10.92
C SER A 54 10.87 1.23 -12.44
N TRP A 55 10.68 2.47 -12.92
CA TRP A 55 10.74 2.78 -14.34
C TRP A 55 12.18 2.98 -14.84
N ASN A 56 13.14 3.16 -13.93
CA ASN A 56 14.56 3.35 -14.25
C ASN A 56 15.33 2.02 -14.34
N GLY A 57 14.65 0.91 -14.66
CA GLY A 57 15.27 -0.42 -14.79
C GLY A 57 15.64 -1.09 -13.47
N GLY A 58 15.16 -0.60 -12.32
CA GLY A 58 15.34 -1.25 -11.03
C GLY A 58 14.59 -2.57 -10.94
N THR A 59 15.17 -3.56 -10.26
CA THR A 59 14.50 -4.84 -10.01
C THR A 59 13.30 -4.66 -9.07
N PRO A 60 12.15 -5.30 -9.37
CA PRO A 60 11.02 -5.30 -8.46
C PRO A 60 11.40 -5.83 -7.08
N LYS A 61 10.90 -5.18 -6.00
CA LYS A 61 11.17 -5.59 -4.62
C LYS A 61 9.87 -5.82 -3.86
N VAL A 62 9.95 -6.59 -2.77
CA VAL A 62 8.90 -6.71 -1.77
C VAL A 62 9.41 -6.09 -0.47
N LEU A 63 8.79 -5.00 -0.05
CA LEU A 63 9.08 -4.31 1.19
C LEU A 63 8.18 -4.85 2.31
N ASN A 64 8.73 -5.00 3.51
CA ASN A 64 8.04 -5.50 4.69
C ASN A 64 7.24 -6.82 4.47
N PRO A 65 7.87 -7.90 3.96
CA PRO A 65 7.17 -9.14 3.62
C PRO A 65 6.59 -9.87 4.84
N SER A 66 6.90 -9.46 6.07
CA SER A 66 6.33 -10.03 7.29
C SER A 66 4.92 -9.50 7.62
N LYS A 67 4.46 -8.48 6.91
CA LYS A 67 3.16 -7.83 7.15
C LYS A 67 2.21 -8.04 5.99
N SER A 68 0.92 -8.21 6.30
CA SER A 68 -0.15 -8.12 5.31
C SER A 68 -0.68 -6.69 5.31
N VAL A 69 -0.24 -5.90 4.32
CA VAL A 69 -0.65 -4.50 4.14
C VAL A 69 -2.01 -4.46 3.42
N ARG A 70 -2.83 -3.45 3.70
CA ARG A 70 -4.14 -3.24 3.07
C ARG A 70 -4.31 -1.84 2.49
N SER A 71 -3.73 -0.83 3.15
CA SER A 71 -3.80 0.56 2.74
C SER A 71 -2.44 1.23 2.92
N MET A 72 -2.17 2.25 2.10
CA MET A 72 -0.95 3.04 2.19
C MET A 72 -1.19 4.52 1.96
N ALA A 73 -0.29 5.34 2.49
CA ALA A 73 -0.13 6.75 2.12
C ALA A 73 1.36 7.06 1.96
N LEU A 74 1.70 7.88 0.98
CA LEU A 74 3.08 8.31 0.71
C LEU A 74 3.29 9.73 1.21
N VAL A 75 4.33 9.95 2.02
CA VAL A 75 4.76 11.27 2.48
C VAL A 75 6.27 11.34 2.43
N HIS A 76 6.81 12.33 1.71
CA HIS A 76 8.25 12.64 1.69
C HIS A 76 9.17 11.41 1.50
N GLY A 77 8.81 10.48 0.61
CA GLY A 77 9.61 9.28 0.34
C GLY A 77 9.42 8.12 1.33
N LYS A 78 8.47 8.24 2.26
CA LYS A 78 8.09 7.18 3.20
C LYS A 78 6.66 6.69 2.94
N LEU A 79 6.47 5.38 3.02
CA LEU A 79 5.15 4.78 3.03
C LEU A 79 4.67 4.54 4.45
N PHE A 80 3.49 5.06 4.76
CA PHE A 80 2.71 4.69 5.92
C PHE A 80 1.76 3.58 5.50
N CYS A 81 1.80 2.44 6.19
CA CYS A 81 1.10 1.23 5.81
C CYS A 81 0.13 0.81 6.90
N GLY A 82 -1.14 0.62 6.53
CA GLY A 82 -2.18 0.06 7.37
C GLY A 82 -2.26 -1.45 7.15
N CYS A 83 -2.11 -2.22 8.21
CA CYS A 83 -2.00 -3.68 8.13
C CYS A 83 -3.27 -4.42 8.56
N ASN A 84 -3.35 -5.69 8.16
CA ASN A 84 -4.47 -6.58 8.50
C ASN A 84 -4.61 -6.82 10.03
N ASP A 85 -3.51 -6.79 10.77
CA ASP A 85 -3.47 -6.96 12.23
C ASP A 85 -3.78 -5.67 13.01
N GLY A 86 -4.15 -4.59 12.31
CA GLY A 86 -4.39 -3.27 12.90
C GLY A 86 -3.12 -2.47 13.21
N SER A 87 -1.94 -2.99 12.85
CA SER A 87 -0.70 -2.22 12.97
C SER A 87 -0.62 -1.11 11.93
N ILE A 88 0.09 -0.04 12.28
CA ILE A 88 0.51 1.02 11.37
C ILE A 88 2.03 0.96 11.31
N GLN A 89 2.56 0.83 10.10
CA GLN A 89 3.99 0.67 9.85
C GLN A 89 4.49 1.85 9.01
N GLU A 90 5.75 2.20 9.16
CA GLU A 90 6.48 3.11 8.30
C GLU A 90 7.49 2.32 7.48
N ILE A 91 7.67 2.70 6.21
CA ILE A 91 8.73 2.16 5.35
C ILE A 91 9.44 3.34 4.68
N ASP A 92 10.73 3.51 4.96
CA ASP A 92 11.57 4.43 4.19
C ASP A 92 11.89 3.81 2.83
N LEU A 93 11.52 4.46 1.72
CA LEU A 93 11.71 3.89 0.39
C LEU A 93 13.17 3.90 -0.08
N ALA A 94 14.00 4.83 0.42
CA ALA A 94 15.39 4.94 0.02
C ALA A 94 16.24 3.85 0.69
N SER A 95 16.05 3.65 2.00
CA SER A 95 16.83 2.66 2.76
C SER A 95 16.14 1.29 2.88
N GLY A 96 14.82 1.23 2.70
CA GLY A 96 14.01 0.06 3.03
C GLY A 96 13.81 -0.15 4.54
N THR A 97 14.21 0.82 5.37
CA THR A 97 14.07 0.74 6.83
C THR A 97 12.61 0.66 7.23
N LEU A 98 12.30 -0.21 8.19
CA LEU A 98 10.96 -0.44 8.70
C LEU A 98 10.80 0.20 10.08
N GLY A 99 9.69 0.92 10.28
CA GLY A 99 9.27 1.50 11.54
C GLY A 99 7.90 0.98 11.98
N VAL A 100 7.68 0.91 13.30
CA VAL A 100 6.37 0.58 13.88
C VAL A 100 5.82 1.83 14.55
N ILE A 101 4.77 2.41 13.98
CA ILE A 101 4.07 3.58 14.56
C ILE A 101 3.02 3.11 15.56
N GLN A 102 2.26 2.08 15.18
CA GLN A 102 1.28 1.45 16.04
C GLN A 102 1.44 -0.06 15.94
N SER A 103 1.65 -0.71 17.07
CA SER A 103 1.66 -2.17 17.16
C SER A 103 0.29 -2.75 16.85
N GLY A 104 0.27 -3.91 16.20
CA GLY A 104 -0.94 -4.66 15.92
C GLY A 104 -1.42 -5.37 17.18
N ASN A 105 -2.71 -5.68 17.23
CA ASN A 105 -3.26 -6.42 18.36
C ASN A 105 -3.14 -7.92 18.13
N LYS A 106 -2.44 -8.62 19.04
CA LYS A 106 -2.50 -10.08 19.12
C LYS A 106 -3.78 -10.48 19.88
N ARG A 107 -4.91 -10.62 19.19
CA ARG A 107 -6.17 -11.00 19.86
C ARG A 107 -6.32 -12.52 19.98
N ILE A 108 -6.68 -12.95 21.19
CA ILE A 108 -6.96 -14.34 21.57
C ILE A 108 -8.22 -14.89 20.86
N LEU A 109 -9.09 -14.02 20.34
CA LEU A 109 -10.41 -14.36 19.76
C LEU A 109 -10.50 -14.26 18.22
N GLY A 110 -9.37 -14.22 17.50
CA GLY A 110 -9.32 -14.39 16.04
C GLY A 110 -9.89 -13.26 15.15
N LYS A 111 -10.61 -12.27 15.70
CA LYS A 111 -11.09 -11.12 14.90
C LYS A 111 -9.97 -10.10 14.69
N SER A 112 -9.48 -10.00 13.45
CA SER A 112 -8.58 -8.94 13.01
C SER A 112 -9.28 -7.58 13.05
N ASN A 113 -8.51 -6.50 13.22
CA ASN A 113 -9.00 -5.12 13.03
C ASN A 113 -8.18 -4.48 11.91
N PRO A 114 -8.51 -4.75 10.63
CA PRO A 114 -7.68 -4.28 9.54
C PRO A 114 -7.81 -2.77 9.34
N VAL A 115 -6.70 -2.13 8.99
CA VAL A 115 -6.69 -0.73 8.56
C VAL A 115 -6.95 -0.68 7.06
N TYR A 116 -8.19 -0.36 6.67
CA TYR A 116 -8.66 -0.40 5.28
C TYR A 116 -8.34 0.86 4.48
N SER A 117 -8.18 1.99 5.16
CA SER A 117 -7.83 3.25 4.50
C SER A 117 -6.82 4.05 5.31
N LEU A 118 -5.95 4.74 4.58
CA LEU A 118 -5.04 5.75 5.08
C LEU A 118 -5.13 6.97 4.17
N GLN A 119 -5.14 8.15 4.77
CA GLN A 119 -5.02 9.43 4.08
C GLN A 119 -4.14 10.35 4.91
N VAL A 120 -3.35 11.20 4.25
CA VAL A 120 -2.53 12.21 4.90
C VAL A 120 -3.01 13.59 4.47
N HIS A 121 -3.20 14.46 5.45
CA HIS A 121 -3.59 15.85 5.23
C HIS A 121 -2.99 16.70 6.34
N ASP A 122 -2.34 17.81 6.01
CA ASP A 122 -1.74 18.78 6.95
C ASP A 122 -0.90 18.15 8.08
N GLY A 123 -0.01 17.21 7.73
CA GLY A 123 0.87 16.56 8.71
C GLY A 123 0.14 15.59 9.66
N LEU A 124 -1.09 15.24 9.35
CA LEU A 124 -1.89 14.27 10.09
C LEU A 124 -2.15 13.05 9.23
N LEU A 125 -2.03 11.86 9.83
CA LEU A 125 -2.40 10.58 9.25
C LEU A 125 -3.77 10.16 9.78
N TYR A 126 -4.74 10.06 8.87
CA TYR A 126 -6.09 9.59 9.12
C TYR A 126 -6.19 8.12 8.73
N THR A 127 -6.74 7.30 9.62
CA THR A 127 -6.87 5.86 9.41
C THR A 127 -8.32 5.42 9.58
N GLY A 128 -8.81 4.61 8.64
CA GLY A 128 -10.13 3.98 8.70
C GLY A 128 -10.00 2.49 8.99
N SER A 129 -10.62 2.04 10.09
CA SER A 129 -10.59 0.65 10.51
C SER A 129 -11.96 0.18 11.00
N THR A 130 -12.12 -1.12 11.25
CA THR A 130 -13.34 -1.69 11.83
C THR A 130 -13.13 -2.01 13.33
N PRO A 131 -13.55 -1.16 14.27
CA PRO A 131 -13.65 -1.53 15.67
C PRO A 131 -14.58 -2.73 15.85
N LEU A 132 -14.49 -3.33 17.03
CA LEU A 132 -15.24 -4.50 17.46
C LEU A 132 -16.75 -4.44 17.16
N ASP A 133 -17.33 -3.23 17.14
CA ASP A 133 -18.77 -2.99 16.98
C ASP A 133 -19.13 -2.00 15.83
N GLY A 134 -18.22 -1.66 14.90
CA GLY A 134 -18.52 -0.68 13.84
C GLY A 134 -17.34 -0.22 12.99
N ALA A 135 -17.41 1.00 12.42
CA ALA A 135 -16.31 1.70 11.76
C ALA A 135 -15.66 2.73 12.72
N SER A 136 -14.34 2.94 12.65
CA SER A 136 -13.63 3.98 13.40
C SER A 136 -12.67 4.75 12.52
N VAL A 137 -12.48 6.03 12.88
CA VAL A 137 -11.43 6.90 12.33
C VAL A 137 -10.44 7.24 13.45
N LYS A 138 -9.16 7.10 13.18
CA LYS A 138 -8.08 7.53 14.09
C LYS A 138 -7.22 8.58 13.41
N VAL A 139 -6.79 9.59 14.17
CA VAL A 139 -5.89 10.66 13.71
C VAL A 139 -4.59 10.56 14.49
N LEU A 140 -3.47 10.57 13.77
CA LEU A 140 -2.12 10.55 14.33
C LEU A 140 -1.34 11.74 13.80
N ALA A 141 -0.59 12.42 14.67
CA ALA A 141 0.39 13.41 14.24
C ALA A 141 1.64 12.69 13.74
N THR A 142 2.11 13.04 12.54
CA THR A 142 3.30 12.46 11.90
C THR A 142 4.48 13.41 11.94
#